data_AF-A0AAX1TVB1-F1
#
_entry.id   AF-A0AAX1TVB1-F1
#
_cell.length_a   1.000
_cell.length_b   1.000
_cell.length_c   1.000
_cell.angle_alpha   90.00
_cell.angle_beta   90.00
_cell.angle_gamma   90.00
#
_symmetry.space_group_name_H-M   'P 1'
#
loop_
_entity.id
_entity.type
_entity.pdbx_description
1 polymer ?
#
loop_
_entity_poly.entity_id
_entity_poly.type
_entity_poly.pdbx_seq_one_letter_code
_entity_poly.pdbx_strand_id
1 'polypeptide(L)'
;MKKLLIMIAILMMTGCSNLDFFGGGKEKNVKNEYSKLSIRLDRLMENEINEKNRAKLEEDFVKYRNKINNSGTKDKEYNAVVREYVRKSDIKIQYLKDLKD
;
A
#
# COMPACT_ATOMS: atom_id res chain seq x y z
N MET A 1 40.54 1.54 8.47
CA MET A 1 39.99 2.61 7.60
C MET A 1 38.55 2.25 7.24
N LYS A 2 37.64 3.15 7.62
CA LYS A 2 36.17 3.05 7.51
C LYS A 2 35.72 2.80 6.07
N LYS A 3 34.88 1.80 5.84
CA LYS A 3 33.91 1.80 4.73
C LYS A 3 32.57 1.23 5.21
N LEU A 4 31.78 2.17 5.73
CA LEU A 4 30.33 2.26 5.73
C LEU A 4 29.52 1.00 6.10
N LEU A 5 29.25 0.90 7.40
CA LEU A 5 27.92 0.61 7.91
C LEU A 5 26.90 1.55 7.25
N ILE A 6 26.16 1.06 6.26
CA ILE A 6 24.84 1.64 5.93
C ILE A 6 23.82 0.75 6.62
N MET A 7 23.59 1.08 7.89
CA MET A 7 22.37 0.73 8.61
C MET A 7 21.19 1.29 7.82
N ILE A 8 20.46 0.44 7.10
CA ILE A 8 19.09 0.75 6.68
C ILE A 8 18.23 0.66 7.93
N ALA A 9 18.33 1.71 8.74
CA ALA A 9 17.53 1.99 9.92
C ALA A 9 16.59 3.14 9.60
N ILE A 10 15.70 2.94 8.63
CA ILE A 10 14.46 3.72 8.45
C ILE A 10 13.49 2.71 7.80
N LEU A 11 12.65 2.00 8.56
CA LEU A 11 11.29 2.48 8.81
C LEU A 11 10.63 1.75 10.01
N MET A 12 11.27 1.77 11.18
CA MET A 12 10.53 1.59 12.44
C MET A 12 9.94 2.93 12.87
N MET A 13 8.84 3.37 12.26
CA MET A 13 7.94 4.41 12.80
C MET A 13 6.50 4.26 12.29
N THR A 14 5.95 3.05 12.36
CA THR A 14 4.50 2.83 12.63
C THR A 14 4.32 1.56 13.46
N GLY A 15 5.08 1.43 14.52
CA GLY A 15 4.85 0.46 15.58
C GLY A 15 4.33 1.19 16.82
N CYS A 16 3.05 1.54 16.83
CA CYS A 16 2.27 1.82 18.04
C CYS A 16 0.77 1.68 17.70
N SER A 17 0.16 0.67 18.32
CA SER A 17 -1.16 0.73 18.95
C SER A 17 -2.38 1.01 18.06
N ASN A 18 -3.11 -0.05 17.70
CA ASN A 18 -4.35 -0.34 18.43
C ASN A 18 -4.98 -1.66 17.98
N LEU A 19 -5.27 -2.47 19.00
CA LEU A 19 -6.06 -3.69 18.98
C LEU A 19 -7.55 -3.39 18.76
N ASP A 20 -7.90 -2.41 17.93
CA ASP A 20 -9.29 -2.09 17.58
C ASP A 20 -9.79 -3.03 16.47
N PHE A 21 -9.24 -4.23 16.33
CA PHE A 21 -9.26 -5.09 15.14
C PHE A 21 -10.68 -5.46 14.63
N PHE A 22 -11.74 -5.44 15.47
CA PHE A 22 -13.08 -5.90 15.08
C PHE A 22 -14.22 -4.86 15.09
N GLY A 23 -13.93 -3.60 15.39
CA GLY A 23 -14.83 -2.49 15.07
C GLY A 23 -14.11 -1.53 14.14
N GLY A 24 -14.75 -0.94 13.14
CA GLY A 24 -14.09 0.18 12.49
C GLY A 24 -14.71 0.61 11.18
N GLY A 25 -15.07 1.89 11.15
CA GLY A 25 -15.73 2.55 10.03
C GLY A 25 -14.92 2.55 8.73
N LYS A 26 -15.49 3.23 7.74
CA LYS A 26 -15.08 3.20 6.33
C LYS A 26 -13.58 3.47 6.13
N GLU A 27 -12.96 4.33 6.93
CA GLU A 27 -11.51 4.61 6.87
C GLU A 27 -10.66 3.38 7.15
N LYS A 28 -10.98 2.64 8.20
CA LYS A 28 -10.21 1.45 8.59
C LYS A 28 -10.23 0.41 7.48
N ASN A 29 -11.35 0.27 6.78
CA ASN A 29 -11.42 -0.62 5.63
C ASN A 29 -10.48 -0.18 4.49
N VAL A 30 -10.43 1.12 4.19
CA VAL A 30 -9.48 1.69 3.21
C VAL A 30 -8.04 1.35 3.60
N LYS A 31 -7.66 1.56 4.87
CA LYS A 31 -6.30 1.29 5.37
C LYS A 31 -5.97 -0.21 5.32
N ASN A 32 -6.89 -1.06 5.80
CA ASN A 32 -6.67 -2.51 5.89
C ASN A 32 -6.49 -3.16 4.53
N GLU A 33 -7.33 -2.82 3.55
CA GLU A 33 -7.20 -3.37 2.21
C GLU A 33 -5.88 -2.97 1.55
N TYR A 34 -5.47 -1.71 1.68
CA TYR A 34 -4.17 -1.25 1.18
C TYR A 34 -3.00 -1.98 1.83
N SER A 35 -3.05 -2.20 3.15
CA SER A 35 -2.00 -2.92 3.86
C SER A 35 -1.87 -4.36 3.35
N LYS A 36 -2.99 -5.04 3.07
CA LYS A 36 -2.96 -6.39 2.47
C LYS A 36 -2.29 -6.40 1.09
N LEU A 37 -2.55 -5.40 0.26
CA LEU A 37 -1.90 -5.27 -1.05
C LEU A 37 -0.41 -4.94 -0.92
N SER A 38 -0.04 -4.10 0.04
CA SER A 38 1.37 -3.75 0.30
C SER A 38 2.17 -4.97 0.77
N ILE A 39 1.64 -5.78 1.68
CA ILE A 39 2.28 -7.03 2.12
C ILE A 39 2.47 -7.99 0.94
N ARG A 40 1.52 -8.05 0.01
CA ARG A 40 1.66 -8.87 -1.20
C ARG A 40 2.76 -8.36 -2.12
N LEU A 41 2.98 -7.04 -2.19
CA LEU A 41 4.10 -6.47 -2.92
C LEU A 41 5.42 -6.85 -2.26
N ASP A 42 5.52 -6.73 -0.93
CA ASP A 42 6.74 -7.11 -0.21
C ASP A 42 7.10 -8.58 -0.49
N ARG A 43 6.12 -9.48 -0.43
CA ARG A 43 6.30 -10.91 -0.79
C ARG A 43 6.66 -11.16 -2.25
N LEU A 44 6.17 -10.33 -3.18
CA LEU A 44 6.54 -10.42 -4.59
C LEU A 44 8.05 -10.11 -4.76
N MET A 45 8.57 -9.17 -3.96
CA MET A 45 9.97 -8.75 -4.02
C MET A 45 10.94 -9.70 -3.29
N GLU A 46 10.44 -10.63 -2.48
CA GLU A 46 11.28 -11.59 -1.75
C GLU A 46 11.92 -12.66 -2.65
N ASN A 47 11.35 -12.91 -3.83
CA ASN A 47 11.79 -13.94 -4.77
C ASN A 47 11.95 -13.35 -6.18
N GLU A 48 12.40 -14.16 -7.14
CA GLU A 48 12.39 -13.79 -8.55
C GLU A 48 10.97 -13.37 -8.99
N ILE A 49 10.89 -12.23 -9.68
CA ILE A 49 9.62 -11.62 -10.04
C ILE A 49 8.94 -12.48 -11.09
N ASN A 50 7.84 -13.11 -10.70
CA ASN A 50 6.96 -13.78 -11.64
C ASN A 50 6.02 -12.77 -12.30
N GLU A 51 6.15 -12.54 -13.61
CA GLU A 51 5.40 -11.52 -14.34
C GLU A 51 3.87 -11.67 -14.19
N LYS A 52 3.35 -12.90 -14.15
CA LYS A 52 1.91 -13.14 -13.94
C LYS A 52 1.45 -12.64 -12.57
N ASN A 53 2.25 -12.86 -11.53
CA ASN A 53 1.94 -12.39 -10.18
C ASN A 53 2.09 -10.87 -10.05
N ARG A 54 3.12 -10.29 -10.66
CA ARG A 54 3.32 -8.84 -10.74
C ARG A 54 2.14 -8.15 -11.43
N ALA A 55 1.76 -8.61 -12.62
CA ALA A 55 0.63 -8.08 -13.39
C ALA A 55 -0.69 -8.17 -12.62
N LYS A 56 -0.96 -9.30 -11.96
CA LYS A 56 -2.15 -9.46 -11.11
C LYS A 56 -2.14 -8.47 -9.94
N LEU A 57 -1.00 -8.27 -9.29
CA LEU A 57 -0.89 -7.33 -8.19
C LEU A 57 -1.07 -5.87 -8.65
N GLU A 58 -0.58 -5.52 -9.83
CA GLU A 58 -0.83 -4.21 -10.46
C GLU A 58 -2.33 -3.99 -10.66
N GLU A 59 -3.02 -4.97 -11.26
CA GLU A 59 -4.46 -4.91 -11.48
C GLU A 59 -5.23 -4.77 -10.17
N ASP A 60 -4.83 -5.48 -9.12
CA ASP A 60 -5.45 -5.41 -7.80
C ASP A 60 -5.27 -4.02 -7.16
N PHE A 61 -4.10 -3.39 -7.30
CA PHE A 61 -3.89 -2.01 -6.86
C PHE A 61 -4.74 -1.02 -7.67
N VAL A 62 -4.87 -1.19 -9.00
CA VAL A 62 -5.73 -0.35 -9.84
C VAL A 62 -7.20 -0.47 -9.42
N LYS A 63 -7.69 -1.71 -9.21
CA LYS A 63 -9.04 -1.98 -8.73
C LYS A 63 -9.30 -1.34 -7.37
N TYR A 64 -8.38 -1.49 -6.42
CA TYR A 64 -8.47 -0.86 -5.11
C TYR A 64 -8.54 0.67 -5.23
N ARG A 65 -7.60 1.28 -5.95
CA ARG A 65 -7.52 2.73 -6.16
C ARG A 65 -8.81 3.29 -6.74
N ASN A 66 -9.35 2.66 -7.78
CA ASN A 66 -10.60 3.08 -8.40
C ASN A 66 -11.80 2.92 -7.44
N LYS A 67 -11.85 1.81 -6.70
CA LYS A 67 -12.91 1.57 -5.71
C LYS A 67 -12.95 2.66 -4.63
N ILE A 68 -11.81 3.00 -4.03
CA ILE A 68 -11.77 4.01 -2.96
C ILE A 68 -11.96 5.43 -3.51
N ASN A 69 -11.48 5.72 -4.73
CA ASN A 69 -11.69 7.03 -5.34
C ASN A 69 -13.18 7.29 -5.58
N ASN A 70 -13.93 6.25 -5.96
CA ASN A 70 -15.37 6.32 -6.17
C ASN A 70 -16.20 6.29 -4.87
N SER A 71 -15.58 6.06 -3.70
CA SER A 71 -16.29 5.99 -2.43
C SER A 71 -16.37 7.33 -1.69
N GLY A 72 -15.87 8.42 -2.29
CA GLY A 72 -15.90 9.76 -1.72
C GLY A 72 -17.31 10.20 -1.27
N THR A 73 -17.38 10.93 -0.15
CA THR A 73 -18.65 11.38 0.45
C THR A 73 -18.62 12.87 0.80
N LYS A 74 -19.56 13.38 1.60
CA LYS A 74 -19.50 14.76 2.15
C LYS A 74 -18.52 14.88 3.33
N ASP A 75 -18.06 13.76 3.88
CA ASP A 75 -17.13 13.69 5.00
C ASP A 75 -15.70 14.09 4.55
N LYS A 76 -15.21 15.22 5.07
CA LYS A 76 -13.91 15.78 4.70
C LYS A 76 -12.74 14.94 5.20
N GLU A 77 -12.86 14.35 6.39
CA GLU A 77 -11.80 13.54 7.03
C GLU A 77 -11.65 12.22 6.28
N TYR A 78 -12.78 11.55 6.04
CA TYR A 78 -12.81 10.34 5.22
C TYR A 78 -12.24 10.59 3.82
N ASN A 79 -12.63 11.69 3.17
CA ASN A 79 -12.10 12.04 1.85
C ASN A 79 -10.60 12.36 1.88
N ALA A 80 -10.05 12.87 2.97
CA ALA A 80 -8.61 13.05 3.12
C ALA A 80 -7.89 11.70 3.16
N VAL A 81 -8.42 10.73 3.90
CA VAL A 81 -7.92 9.34 3.90
C VAL A 81 -8.00 8.73 2.49
N VAL A 82 -9.13 8.87 1.79
CA VAL A 82 -9.26 8.39 0.41
C VAL A 82 -8.18 8.98 -0.50
N ARG A 83 -7.99 10.31 -0.49
CA ARG A 83 -6.97 10.97 -1.32
C ARG A 83 -5.55 10.49 -1.02
N GLU A 84 -5.22 10.32 0.26
CA GLU A 84 -3.91 9.81 0.69
C GLU A 84 -3.66 8.40 0.11
N TYR A 85 -4.65 7.51 0.23
CA TYR A 85 -4.52 6.13 -0.19
C TYR A 85 -4.59 5.95 -1.72
N VAL A 86 -5.31 6.81 -2.44
CA VAL A 86 -5.23 6.90 -3.90
C VAL A 86 -3.81 7.24 -4.32
N ARG A 87 -3.20 8.29 -3.73
CA ARG A 87 -1.82 8.69 -4.05
C ARG A 87 -0.81 7.58 -3.75
N LYS A 88 -0.96 6.90 -2.61
CA LYS A 88 -0.11 5.77 -2.24
C LYS A 88 -0.25 4.61 -3.23
N SER A 89 -1.47 4.29 -3.66
CA SER A 89 -1.69 3.26 -4.68
C SER A 89 -1.11 3.65 -6.04
N ASP A 90 -1.23 4.91 -6.47
CA ASP A 90 -0.63 5.39 -7.72
C ASP A 90 0.88 5.16 -7.74
N ILE A 91 1.57 5.41 -6.61
CA ILE A 91 3.02 5.12 -6.46
C ILE A 91 3.30 3.61 -6.61
N LYS A 92 2.51 2.75 -5.96
CA LYS A 92 2.71 1.29 -6.02
C LYS A 92 2.41 0.73 -7.41
N ILE A 93 1.42 1.27 -8.11
CA ILE A 93 1.10 0.91 -9.50
C ILE A 93 2.27 1.30 -10.41
N GLN A 94 2.81 2.51 -10.27
CA GLN A 94 3.96 2.94 -11.08
C GLN A 94 5.17 2.04 -10.81
N TYR A 95 5.47 1.77 -9.53
CA TYR A 95 6.54 0.85 -9.17
C TYR A 95 6.38 -0.54 -9.81
N LEU A 96 5.17 -1.11 -9.77
CA LEU A 96 4.89 -2.40 -10.41
C LEU A 96 5.03 -2.35 -11.94
N LYS A 97 4.78 -1.21 -12.59
CA LYS A 97 5.04 -1.02 -14.02
C LYS A 97 6.52 -0.92 -14.33
N ASP A 98 7.29 -0.25 -13.47
CA ASP A 98 8.73 -0.10 -13.63
C ASP A 98 9.48 -1.42 -13.44
N LEU A 99 8.89 -2.38 -12.72
CA LEU A 99 9.38 -3.75 -12.57
C LEU A 99 9.07 -4.66 -13.77
N LYS A 100 8.38 -4.15 -14.78
CA LYS A 100 8.04 -4.94 -15.96
C LYS A 100 9.27 -5.05 -16.86
N ASP A 101 9.69 -6.29 -17.12
CA ASP A 101 10.72 -6.63 -18.11
C ASP A 101 10.22 -6.52 -19.55
#